data_AF-A0A957TKI2-F1
#
_entry.id   AF-A0A957TKI2-F1
#
_cell.length_a   1.000
_cell.length_b   1.000
_cell.length_c   1.000
_cell.angle_alpha   90.00
_cell.angle_beta   90.00
_cell.angle_gamma   90.00
#
_symmetry.space_group_name_H-M   'P 1'
#
loop_
_entity.id
_entity.type
_entity.pdbx_description
1 polymer ?
#
loop_
_entity_poly.entity_id
_entity_poly.type
_entity_poly.pdbx_seq_one_letter_code
_entity_poly.pdbx_strand_id
1 'polypeptide(L)'
;PTADDARYTSKNSFLETVNAVYVADVAEHLEIVAGEPMTDLDPVGPETLNVWMHARLAEEMGIHAGERFQITVNLRAAPRTIYIRGLWQAKDPSETFWFTNPDTSMRKTLLITRTGYQQFIEPMLPAKSGFVNWHIVLDDSPLNPKYAASYAAGFEEGMAVVNKYLPGARLDISPLDPLKQFVDR
;
A
#
# COMPACT_ATOMS: atom_id res chain seq x y z
N PRO A 1 24.69 25.84 20.64
CA PRO A 1 24.55 26.19 19.21
C PRO A 1 23.55 27.34 19.05
N THR A 2 23.93 28.45 18.40
CA THR A 2 23.11 29.67 18.25
C THR A 2 22.02 29.49 17.20
N ALA A 3 20.85 30.06 17.46
CA ALA A 3 19.59 29.84 16.74
C ALA A 3 19.50 30.45 15.32
N ASP A 4 20.60 30.95 14.75
CA ASP A 4 20.57 31.81 13.55
C ASP A 4 21.75 31.55 12.57
N ASP A 5 22.19 30.29 12.45
CA ASP A 5 23.22 29.92 11.48
C ASP A 5 22.61 29.72 10.07
N ALA A 6 22.94 30.63 9.15
CA ALA A 6 22.52 30.63 7.75
C ALA A 6 22.94 29.37 6.94
N ARG A 7 23.74 28.47 7.52
CA ARG A 7 24.01 27.14 6.93
C ARG A 7 22.86 26.15 7.12
N TYR A 8 21.89 26.46 7.98
CA TYR A 8 20.67 25.68 8.20
C TYR A 8 19.43 26.22 7.47
N THR A 9 19.54 27.36 6.77
CA THR A 9 18.40 27.97 6.03
C THR A 9 18.23 27.40 4.62
N SER A 10 19.11 26.51 4.17
CA SER A 10 18.80 25.63 3.05
C SER A 10 18.25 24.33 3.60
N LYS A 11 17.06 23.90 3.14
CA LYS A 11 16.79 22.53 2.65
C LYS A 11 15.31 22.15 2.81
N ASN A 12 14.54 22.39 1.74
CA ASN A 12 13.65 21.34 1.25
C ASN A 12 14.54 20.20 0.69
N SER A 13 15.28 19.52 1.57
CA SER A 13 16.10 18.37 1.17
C SER A 13 15.18 17.20 0.94
N PHE A 14 15.29 16.60 -0.23
CA PHE A 14 14.75 15.28 -0.49
C PHE A 14 15.17 14.32 0.64
N LEU A 15 14.20 13.70 1.30
CA LEU A 15 14.44 12.75 2.37
C LEU A 15 14.47 11.32 1.81
N GLU A 16 13.39 10.93 1.14
CA GLU A 16 13.19 9.57 0.66
C GLU A 16 12.06 9.50 -0.39
N THR A 17 12.08 8.47 -1.22
CA THR A 17 10.94 8.10 -2.09
C THR A 17 10.08 7.07 -1.37
N VAL A 18 8.79 7.36 -1.24
CA VAL A 18 7.80 6.53 -0.55
C VAL A 18 6.60 6.23 -1.45
N ASN A 19 5.86 5.18 -1.13
CA ASN A 19 4.58 4.87 -1.75
C ASN A 19 3.44 5.27 -0.81
N ALA A 20 2.47 6.05 -1.29
CA ALA A 20 1.22 6.27 -0.56
C ALA A 20 0.20 5.22 -1.00
N VAL A 21 -0.24 4.35 -0.09
CA VAL A 21 -1.05 3.18 -0.43
C VAL A 21 -2.23 3.05 0.51
N TYR A 22 -3.41 2.85 -0.07
CA TYR A 22 -4.58 2.36 0.62
C TYR A 22 -4.67 0.84 0.46
N VAL A 23 -4.85 0.12 1.56
CA VAL A 23 -5.10 -1.33 1.58
C VAL A 23 -6.40 -1.54 2.34
N ALA A 24 -7.37 -2.21 1.71
CA ALA A 24 -8.63 -2.55 2.36
C ALA A 24 -8.38 -3.49 3.55
N ASP A 25 -9.13 -3.28 4.63
CA ASP A 25 -9.15 -4.13 5.84
C ASP A 25 -7.80 -4.28 6.58
N VAL A 26 -6.76 -3.58 6.15
CA VAL A 26 -5.40 -3.70 6.72
C VAL A 26 -5.34 -3.38 8.20
N ALA A 27 -6.20 -2.49 8.71
CA ALA A 27 -6.17 -2.00 10.08
C ALA A 27 -6.21 -3.12 11.13
N GLU A 28 -6.94 -4.21 10.86
CA GLU A 28 -7.04 -5.35 11.77
C GLU A 28 -5.73 -6.18 11.85
N HIS A 29 -4.87 -6.05 10.84
CA HIS A 29 -3.59 -6.74 10.71
C HIS A 29 -2.40 -5.91 11.22
N LEU A 30 -2.64 -4.65 11.64
CA LEU A 30 -1.61 -3.72 12.12
C LEU A 30 -1.48 -3.72 13.65
N GLU A 31 -0.26 -3.82 14.14
CA GLU A 31 0.11 -3.39 15.49
C GLU A 31 0.62 -1.95 15.43
N ILE A 32 0.04 -1.06 16.21
CA ILE A 32 0.45 0.34 16.28
C ILE A 32 1.45 0.49 17.42
N VAL A 33 2.71 0.74 17.07
CA VAL A 33 3.81 0.86 18.04
C VAL A 33 3.87 2.26 18.67
N ALA A 34 3.36 3.27 17.96
CA ALA A 34 3.24 4.64 18.47
C ALA A 34 2.13 5.40 17.72
N GLY A 35 1.48 6.36 18.41
CA GLY A 35 0.43 7.21 17.82
C GLY A 35 -0.97 6.58 17.89
N GLU A 36 -1.82 6.93 16.92
CA GLU A 36 -3.24 6.56 16.90
C GLU A 36 -3.53 5.33 16.01
N PRO A 37 -4.58 4.53 16.32
CA PRO A 37 -5.01 3.43 15.48
C PRO A 37 -5.45 3.87 14.08
N MET A 38 -5.19 3.02 13.08
CA MET A 38 -5.61 3.27 11.71
C MET A 38 -7.12 3.16 11.59
N THR A 39 -7.78 4.31 11.51
CA THR A 39 -9.23 4.46 11.32
C THR A 39 -9.46 5.69 10.42
N ASP A 40 -10.66 5.84 9.86
CA ASP A 40 -11.06 7.05 9.11
C ASP A 40 -11.25 8.25 10.05
N LEU A 41 -10.12 8.78 10.54
CA LEU A 41 -10.06 9.96 11.38
C LEU A 41 -10.06 11.24 10.54
N ASP A 42 -10.68 12.28 11.07
CA ASP A 42 -10.64 13.61 10.46
C ASP A 42 -9.18 14.09 10.29
N PRO A 43 -8.88 14.84 9.22
CA PRO A 43 -7.60 15.50 9.06
C PRO A 43 -7.21 16.31 10.30
N VAL A 44 -5.96 16.23 10.75
CA VAL A 44 -5.45 17.04 11.87
C VAL A 44 -5.31 18.54 11.53
N GLY A 45 -5.69 18.94 10.32
CA GLY A 45 -5.62 20.30 9.83
C GLY A 45 -6.05 20.40 8.36
N PRO A 46 -6.28 21.63 7.87
CA PRO A 46 -6.60 21.85 6.47
C PRO A 46 -5.47 21.33 5.57
N GLU A 47 -5.86 20.74 4.44
CA GLU A 47 -4.94 20.21 3.42
C GLU A 47 -3.86 19.23 3.97
N THR A 48 -4.12 18.56 5.09
CA THR A 48 -3.17 17.63 5.72
C THR A 48 -3.65 16.20 5.60
N LEU A 49 -2.83 15.35 4.95
CA LEU A 49 -3.11 13.93 4.82
C LEU A 49 -2.57 13.17 6.04
N ASN A 50 -3.46 12.47 6.75
CA ASN A 50 -3.07 11.54 7.80
C ASN A 50 -2.42 10.30 7.17
N VAL A 51 -1.24 9.92 7.68
CA VAL A 51 -0.52 8.72 7.21
C VAL A 51 -0.05 7.87 8.37
N TRP A 52 0.07 6.57 8.14
CA TRP A 52 0.70 5.61 9.03
C TRP A 52 2.00 5.10 8.40
N MET A 53 3.12 5.29 9.09
CA MET A 53 4.45 4.94 8.61
C MET A 53 4.91 3.61 9.22
N HIS A 54 5.57 2.78 8.41
CA HIS A 54 6.15 1.55 8.93
C HIS A 54 7.23 1.86 9.97
N ALA A 55 7.21 1.18 11.13
CA ALA A 55 8.08 1.47 12.28
C ALA A 55 9.57 1.43 11.92
N ARG A 56 10.00 0.46 11.09
CA ARG A 56 11.40 0.38 10.62
C ARG A 56 11.86 1.62 9.85
N LEU A 57 11.03 2.18 8.96
CA LEU A 57 11.40 3.39 8.24
C LEU A 57 11.48 4.58 9.19
N ALA A 58 10.55 4.65 10.14
CA ALA A 58 10.53 5.69 11.15
C ALA A 58 11.81 5.64 12.02
N GLU A 59 12.23 4.45 12.46
CA GLU A 59 13.49 4.24 13.19
C GLU A 59 14.72 4.62 12.34
N GLU A 60 14.79 4.12 11.09
CA GLU A 60 15.87 4.44 10.15
C GLU A 60 16.03 5.96 9.93
N MET A 61 14.92 6.71 9.95
CA MET A 61 14.89 8.15 9.71
C MET A 61 14.85 9.01 10.99
N GLY A 62 14.69 8.41 12.16
CA GLY A 62 14.48 9.13 13.43
C GLY A 62 13.16 9.89 13.52
N ILE A 63 12.11 9.40 12.85
CA ILE A 63 10.77 10.00 12.79
C ILE A 63 9.86 9.44 13.89
N HIS A 64 9.04 10.31 14.46
CA HIS A 64 8.05 9.99 15.49
C HIS A 64 6.62 10.27 15.01
N ALA A 65 5.65 9.61 15.64
CA ALA A 65 4.24 9.98 15.50
C ALA A 65 4.03 11.43 15.97
N GLY A 66 3.20 12.18 15.25
CA GLY A 66 2.94 13.60 15.49
C GLY A 66 3.72 14.55 14.60
N GLU A 67 4.70 14.05 13.84
CA GLU A 67 5.51 14.87 12.95
C GLU A 67 4.81 15.18 11.62
N ARG A 68 5.25 16.27 10.97
CA ARG A 68 4.73 16.72 9.68
C ARG A 68 5.84 16.75 8.64
N PHE A 69 5.51 16.28 7.45
CA PHE A 69 6.42 16.30 6.30
C PHE A 69 5.69 16.79 5.06
N GLN A 70 6.45 17.06 4.01
CA GLN A 70 5.93 17.37 2.69
C GLN A 70 6.17 16.21 1.74
N ILE A 71 5.14 15.80 1.01
CA ILE A 71 5.25 14.84 -0.09
C ILE A 71 4.95 15.54 -1.41
N THR A 72 5.58 15.09 -2.48
CA THR A 72 5.25 15.54 -3.84
C THR A 72 5.39 14.40 -4.84
N VAL A 73 4.56 14.39 -5.87
CA VAL A 73 4.60 13.39 -6.95
C VAL A 73 5.79 13.61 -7.89
N ASN A 74 6.28 14.84 -7.99
CA ASN A 74 7.49 15.21 -8.70
C ASN A 74 7.94 16.61 -8.26
N LEU A 75 9.18 17.00 -8.60
CA LEU A 75 9.76 18.29 -8.18
C LEU A 75 9.02 19.53 -8.69
N ARG A 76 8.06 19.40 -9.62
CA ARG A 76 7.28 20.51 -10.19
C ARG A 76 5.88 20.61 -9.58
N ALA A 77 5.38 19.55 -8.95
CA ALA A 77 4.07 19.55 -8.32
C ALA A 77 4.14 20.23 -6.95
N ALA A 78 3.07 20.97 -6.61
CA ALA A 78 2.93 21.57 -5.30
C ALA A 78 2.94 20.46 -4.23
N PRO A 79 3.80 20.57 -3.20
CA PRO A 79 3.85 19.58 -2.15
C PRO A 79 2.55 19.57 -1.35
N ARG A 80 2.21 18.41 -0.78
CA ARG A 80 1.15 18.26 0.21
C ARG A 80 1.73 17.93 1.58
N THR A 81 1.10 18.46 2.61
CA THR A 81 1.48 18.15 3.99
C THR A 81 0.95 16.78 4.37
N ILE A 82 1.82 15.93 4.90
CA ILE A 82 1.44 14.71 5.60
C ILE A 82 1.65 14.88 7.10
N TYR A 83 0.83 14.18 7.88
CA TYR A 83 0.98 14.07 9.32
C TYR A 83 1.12 12.60 9.69
N ILE A 84 2.20 12.25 10.39
CA ILE A 84 2.45 10.88 10.85
C ILE A 84 1.52 10.60 12.02
N ARG A 85 0.35 10.01 11.73
CA ARG A 85 -0.68 9.73 12.73
C ARG A 85 -0.28 8.57 13.64
N GLY A 86 0.43 7.59 13.07
CA GLY A 86 0.93 6.45 13.81
C GLY A 86 2.07 5.75 13.10
N LEU A 87 2.79 4.96 13.89
CA LEU A 87 3.82 4.06 13.44
C LEU A 87 3.30 2.62 13.58
N TRP A 88 3.46 1.80 12.56
CA TRP A 88 2.90 0.46 12.53
C TRP A 88 3.93 -0.62 12.23
N GLN A 89 3.64 -1.83 12.68
CA GLN A 89 4.24 -3.08 12.23
C GLN A 89 3.14 -4.12 12.05
N ALA A 90 3.41 -5.23 11.36
CA ALA A 90 2.42 -6.29 11.25
C ALA A 90 2.23 -7.02 12.59
N LYS A 91 0.97 -7.31 12.97
CA LYS A 91 0.70 -8.17 14.15
C LYS A 91 1.29 -9.57 13.96
N ASP A 92 1.09 -10.11 12.77
CA ASP A 92 1.70 -11.37 12.31
C ASP A 92 2.16 -11.21 10.86
N PRO A 93 3.48 -11.12 10.60
CA PRO A 93 4.01 -10.94 9.24
C PRO A 93 3.91 -12.20 8.38
N SER A 94 3.49 -13.35 8.95
CA SER A 94 3.28 -14.62 8.25
C SER A 94 1.81 -14.92 7.94
N GLU A 95 0.89 -14.04 8.36
CA GLU A 95 -0.54 -14.19 8.11
C GLU A 95 -0.86 -14.20 6.61
N THR A 96 -1.83 -15.02 6.20
CA THR A 96 -2.29 -15.17 4.81
C THR A 96 -2.85 -13.89 4.18
N PHE A 97 -3.20 -12.90 5.00
CA PHE A 97 -3.58 -11.57 4.52
C PHE A 97 -2.44 -10.93 3.70
N TRP A 98 -1.19 -11.12 4.13
CA TRP A 98 -0.03 -10.53 3.49
C TRP A 98 0.40 -11.34 2.26
N PHE A 99 0.48 -10.66 1.11
CA PHE A 99 1.00 -11.27 -0.11
C PHE A 99 2.50 -11.66 0.01
N THR A 100 3.27 -10.83 0.71
CA THR A 100 4.66 -11.06 1.08
C THR A 100 4.89 -10.45 2.46
N ASN A 101 5.97 -10.83 3.13
CA ASN A 101 6.31 -10.27 4.45
C ASN A 101 6.29 -8.72 4.43
N PRO A 102 5.34 -8.08 5.14
CA PRO A 102 5.09 -6.65 5.05
C PRO A 102 6.25 -5.82 5.59
N ASP A 103 7.02 -6.35 6.54
CA ASP A 103 8.14 -5.60 7.11
C ASP A 103 9.29 -5.37 6.12
N THR A 104 9.30 -6.12 5.02
CA THR A 104 10.27 -5.94 3.93
C THR A 104 9.62 -5.26 2.73
N SER A 105 8.45 -5.73 2.29
CA SER A 105 7.79 -5.25 1.08
C SER A 105 7.11 -3.89 1.25
N MET A 106 6.67 -3.55 2.46
CA MET A 106 5.94 -2.32 2.77
C MET A 106 6.72 -1.33 3.63
N ARG A 107 8.02 -1.55 3.85
CA ARG A 107 8.86 -0.65 4.66
C ARG A 107 8.78 0.82 4.21
N LYS A 108 8.77 1.07 2.90
CA LYS A 108 8.68 2.42 2.31
C LYS A 108 7.25 2.86 1.98
N THR A 109 6.26 2.20 2.56
CA THR A 109 4.84 2.48 2.32
C THR A 109 4.29 3.36 3.45
N LEU A 110 3.71 4.49 3.05
CA LEU A 110 2.82 5.29 3.88
C LEU A 110 1.40 4.77 3.68
N LEU A 111 0.87 4.12 4.70
CA LEU A 111 -0.52 3.68 4.70
C LEU A 111 -1.44 4.89 4.90
N ILE A 112 -2.51 4.92 4.12
CA ILE A 112 -3.53 5.97 4.18
C ILE A 112 -4.92 5.34 4.15
N THR A 113 -5.90 6.07 4.67
CA THR A 113 -7.29 5.62 4.62
C THR A 113 -7.88 5.81 3.23
N ARG A 114 -9.02 5.17 2.97
CA ARG A 114 -9.73 5.33 1.69
C ARG A 114 -10.15 6.77 1.47
N THR A 115 -10.70 7.40 2.51
CA THR A 115 -11.10 8.81 2.48
C THR A 115 -9.89 9.71 2.19
N GLY A 116 -8.74 9.44 2.85
CA GLY A 116 -7.49 10.14 2.60
C GLY A 116 -7.00 9.98 1.16
N TYR A 117 -7.10 8.78 0.58
CA TYR A 117 -6.76 8.55 -0.82
C TYR A 117 -7.61 9.41 -1.77
N GLN A 118 -8.94 9.33 -1.63
CA GLN A 118 -9.89 10.01 -2.53
C GLN A 118 -9.79 11.54 -2.44
N GLN A 119 -9.59 12.08 -1.24
CA GLN A 119 -9.54 13.52 -1.02
C GLN A 119 -8.19 14.14 -1.40
N PHE A 120 -7.08 13.42 -1.20
CA PHE A 120 -5.74 14.00 -1.30
C PHE A 120 -4.89 13.41 -2.41
N ILE A 121 -4.84 12.08 -2.56
CA ILE A 121 -3.94 11.42 -3.52
C ILE A 121 -4.55 11.34 -4.92
N GLU A 122 -5.82 10.92 -5.03
CA GLU A 122 -6.51 10.76 -6.31
C GLU A 122 -6.46 12.05 -7.16
N PRO A 123 -6.68 13.27 -6.60
CA PRO A 123 -6.62 14.51 -7.37
C PRO A 123 -5.19 14.92 -7.78
N MET A 124 -4.16 14.40 -7.13
CA MET A 124 -2.75 14.71 -7.45
C MET A 124 -2.24 13.92 -8.67
N LEU A 125 -2.92 12.85 -9.05
CA LEU A 125 -2.48 11.92 -10.09
C LEU A 125 -3.35 12.06 -11.34
N PRO A 126 -2.79 12.36 -12.52
CA PRO A 126 -3.56 12.40 -13.77
C PRO A 126 -4.28 11.08 -14.08
N ALA A 127 -3.63 9.96 -13.78
CA ALA A 127 -4.19 8.61 -13.93
C ALA A 127 -5.08 8.19 -12.75
N LYS A 128 -5.25 9.06 -11.73
CA LYS A 128 -5.95 8.83 -10.46
C LYS A 128 -5.35 7.77 -9.55
N SER A 129 -4.66 6.79 -10.10
CA SER A 129 -3.94 5.72 -9.39
C SER A 129 -2.65 5.36 -10.13
N GLY A 130 -1.60 5.01 -9.38
CA GLY A 130 -0.35 4.50 -9.96
C GLY A 130 -0.44 3.01 -10.32
N PHE A 131 -1.00 2.22 -9.41
CA PHE A 131 -1.32 0.81 -9.63
C PHE A 131 -2.52 0.41 -8.77
N VAL A 132 -3.22 -0.65 -9.16
CA VAL A 132 -4.26 -1.30 -8.37
C VAL A 132 -4.04 -2.80 -8.50
N ASN A 133 -4.05 -3.52 -7.38
CA ASN A 133 -3.98 -4.97 -7.38
C ASN A 133 -5.04 -5.55 -6.43
N TRP A 134 -5.38 -6.81 -6.68
CA TRP A 134 -6.24 -7.59 -5.81
C TRP A 134 -5.50 -8.88 -5.47
N HIS A 135 -5.53 -9.25 -4.20
CA HIS A 135 -5.04 -10.53 -3.72
C HIS A 135 -6.25 -11.41 -3.41
N ILE A 136 -6.38 -12.53 -4.11
CA ILE A 136 -7.47 -13.48 -3.95
C ILE A 136 -6.88 -14.79 -3.46
N VAL A 137 -7.15 -15.13 -2.20
CA VAL A 137 -6.81 -16.43 -1.62
C VAL A 137 -8.02 -17.33 -1.76
N LEU A 138 -7.86 -18.45 -2.45
CA LEU A 138 -8.90 -19.46 -2.62
C LEU A 138 -8.64 -20.62 -1.65
N ASP A 139 -9.70 -21.17 -1.06
CA ASP A 139 -9.62 -22.41 -0.28
C ASP A 139 -9.36 -23.59 -1.23
N ASP A 140 -8.21 -24.22 -1.06
CA ASP A 140 -7.75 -25.36 -1.86
C ASP A 140 -8.03 -26.71 -1.20
N SER A 141 -8.61 -26.73 0.01
CA SER A 141 -8.97 -27.98 0.69
C SER A 141 -9.92 -28.90 -0.10
N PRO A 142 -10.86 -28.42 -0.96
CA PRO A 142 -11.70 -29.28 -1.78
C PRO A 142 -11.09 -29.62 -3.15
N LEU A 143 -9.85 -29.19 -3.42
CA LEU A 143 -9.25 -29.30 -4.75
C LEU A 143 -8.96 -30.77 -5.10
N ASN A 144 -9.50 -31.22 -6.25
CA ASN A 144 -9.30 -32.57 -6.74
C ASN A 144 -8.59 -32.53 -8.11
N PRO A 145 -7.39 -33.10 -8.24
CA PRO A 145 -6.61 -33.08 -9.48
C PRO A 145 -7.35 -33.58 -10.71
N LYS A 146 -8.35 -34.46 -10.53
CA LYS A 146 -9.22 -34.94 -11.62
C LYS A 146 -9.91 -33.80 -12.38
N TYR A 147 -10.16 -32.66 -11.74
CA TYR A 147 -10.84 -31.51 -12.32
C TYR A 147 -9.90 -30.37 -12.74
N ALA A 148 -8.58 -30.62 -12.83
CA ALA A 148 -7.59 -29.61 -13.19
C ALA A 148 -7.93 -28.85 -14.47
N ALA A 149 -8.43 -29.54 -15.51
CA ALA A 149 -8.87 -28.89 -16.76
C ALA A 149 -10.05 -27.94 -16.54
N SER A 150 -11.01 -28.32 -15.69
CA SER A 150 -12.14 -27.46 -15.35
C SER A 150 -11.71 -26.24 -14.54
N TYR A 151 -10.74 -26.38 -13.62
CA TYR A 151 -10.20 -25.25 -12.88
C TYR A 151 -9.47 -24.27 -13.81
N ALA A 152 -8.64 -24.77 -14.73
CA ALA A 152 -7.96 -23.93 -15.71
C ALA A 152 -8.96 -23.16 -16.60
N ALA A 153 -10.00 -23.83 -17.09
CA ALA A 153 -11.07 -23.19 -17.86
C ALA A 153 -11.80 -22.11 -17.05
N GLY A 154 -12.07 -22.37 -15.76
CA GLY A 154 -12.68 -21.38 -14.86
C GLY A 154 -11.82 -20.13 -14.65
N PHE A 155 -10.50 -20.28 -14.54
CA PHE A 155 -9.57 -19.13 -14.46
C PHE A 155 -9.59 -18.31 -15.76
N GLU A 156 -9.62 -18.96 -16.92
CA GLU A 156 -9.69 -18.25 -18.22
C GLU A 156 -11.03 -17.51 -18.39
N GLU A 157 -12.14 -18.16 -18.04
CA GLU A 157 -13.47 -17.53 -18.08
C GLU A 157 -13.56 -16.36 -17.11
N GLY A 158 -13.07 -16.53 -15.88
CA GLY A 158 -12.99 -15.45 -14.89
C GLY A 158 -12.23 -14.24 -15.42
N MET A 159 -11.08 -14.46 -16.06
CA MET A 159 -10.32 -13.37 -16.67
C MET A 159 -11.00 -12.74 -17.88
N ALA A 160 -11.74 -13.51 -18.67
CA ALA A 160 -12.57 -12.95 -19.74
C ALA A 160 -13.69 -12.06 -19.18
N VAL A 161 -14.27 -12.41 -18.03
CA VAL A 161 -15.26 -11.56 -17.34
C VAL A 161 -14.61 -10.30 -16.77
N VAL A 162 -13.49 -10.42 -16.05
CA VAL A 162 -12.78 -9.26 -15.48
C VAL A 162 -12.40 -8.26 -16.56
N ASN A 163 -11.89 -8.72 -17.71
CA ASN A 163 -11.50 -7.84 -18.82
C ASN A 163 -12.67 -7.08 -19.46
N LYS A 164 -13.93 -7.51 -19.27
CA LYS A 164 -15.10 -6.73 -19.72
C LYS A 164 -15.30 -5.46 -18.89
N TYR A 165 -14.89 -5.48 -17.62
CA TYR A 165 -15.02 -4.35 -16.69
C TYR A 165 -13.74 -3.54 -16.56
N LEU A 166 -12.58 -4.22 -16.59
CA LEU A 166 -11.27 -3.61 -16.48
C LEU A 166 -10.36 -4.10 -17.61
N PRO A 167 -10.46 -3.51 -18.82
CA PRO A 167 -9.62 -3.88 -19.95
C PRO A 167 -8.14 -3.74 -19.60
N GLY A 168 -7.35 -4.79 -19.86
CA GLY A 168 -5.91 -4.81 -19.57
C GLY A 168 -5.56 -5.34 -18.17
N ALA A 169 -6.55 -5.80 -17.39
CA ALA A 169 -6.29 -6.56 -16.18
C ALA A 169 -5.58 -7.88 -16.50
N ARG A 170 -4.60 -8.24 -15.66
CA ARG A 170 -3.76 -9.43 -15.82
C ARG A 170 -3.64 -10.19 -14.51
N LEU A 171 -3.41 -11.50 -14.61
CA LEU A 171 -3.00 -12.33 -13.48
C LEU A 171 -1.48 -12.39 -13.45
N ASP A 172 -0.87 -11.69 -12.49
CA ASP A 172 0.58 -11.64 -12.36
C ASP A 172 1.16 -12.88 -11.67
N ILE A 173 0.47 -13.39 -10.66
CA ILE A 173 0.77 -14.68 -10.01
C ILE A 173 -0.51 -15.49 -10.00
N SER A 174 -0.49 -16.66 -10.64
CA SER A 174 -1.66 -17.53 -10.75
C SER A 174 -1.25 -19.01 -10.84
N PRO A 175 -2.06 -19.94 -10.31
CA PRO A 175 -1.86 -21.37 -10.52
C PRO A 175 -2.20 -21.83 -11.95
N LEU A 176 -2.66 -20.93 -12.84
CA LEU A 176 -3.09 -21.30 -14.20
C LEU A 176 -1.98 -21.98 -15.00
N ASP A 177 -0.77 -21.45 -15.02
CA ASP A 177 0.35 -22.04 -15.77
C ASP A 177 0.72 -23.44 -15.23
N PRO A 178 0.91 -23.63 -13.90
CA PRO A 178 1.04 -24.96 -13.32
C PRO A 178 -0.12 -25.92 -13.64
N LEU A 179 -1.37 -25.44 -13.61
CA LEU A 179 -2.55 -26.25 -13.93
C LEU A 179 -2.55 -26.72 -15.38
N LYS A 180 -2.23 -25.83 -16.33
CA LYS A 180 -2.09 -26.18 -17.75
C LYS A 180 -1.02 -27.25 -17.96
N GLN A 181 0.15 -27.05 -17.37
CA GLN A 181 1.24 -28.05 -17.43
C GLN A 181 0.86 -29.39 -16.80
N PHE A 182 -0.02 -29.42 -15.80
CA PHE A 182 -0.52 -30.66 -15.22
C PHE A 182 -1.51 -31.38 -16.14
N VAL A 183 -2.38 -30.63 -16.83
CA VAL A 183 -3.37 -31.18 -17.78
C VAL A 183 -2.71 -31.75 -19.04
N ASP A 184 -1.60 -31.15 -19.49
CA ASP A 184 -0.89 -31.55 -20.70
C ASP A 184 0.03 -32.79 -20.51
N ARG A 185 0.10 -33.36 -19.30
CA ARG A 185 0.90 -34.56 -18.96
C ARG A 185 0.06 -35.83 -19.04
#